data_AF-A0A956IJF3-F1
#
_entry.id   AF-A0A956IJF3-F1
#
_cell.length_a   1.000
_cell.length_b   1.000
_cell.length_c   1.000
_cell.angle_alpha   90.00
_cell.angle_beta   90.00
_cell.angle_gamma   90.00
#
_symmetry.space_group_name_H-M   'P 1'
#
loop_
_entity.id
_entity.type
_entity.pdbx_description
1 polymer ?
#
loop_
_entity_poly.entity_id
_entity_poly.type
_entity_poly.pdbx_seq_one_letter_code
_entity_poly.pdbx_strand_id
1 'polypeptide(L)'
;SLFWINGILSWQLTPGQWLEHHDVWAGFFNPGFLPSLLFRTVAAMATAGLAAAAVINLMEIPRERRQALLRLSTRFLVPMLTMPLLAGWYLASMPADSRSWVLGGSPAMSMFLGAGVGASALIAIYALVVLVRGNLYINGATALLLVALAFGATAGGEFVREGARKPFTIRKVLYSNAITPAQVAALRREGGARRDPYPLTRSYPSQQLELGARVFRMQCSVCHTMDGVNGLDHLTAAWGEEQLRLNLSKLQQTKTFMPPFAGPPDELEALVQLLRWRARGEGEPPGPPDPEALARIRRYLDEAGVEPGGKEAGR
;
A
#
# COMPACT_ATOMS: atom_id res chain seq x y z
N SER A 1 4.32 22.19 -0.06
CA SER A 1 3.69 20.95 0.42
C SER A 1 4.53 19.72 0.08
N LEU A 2 4.94 19.50 -1.18
CA LEU A 2 5.67 18.30 -1.62
C LEU A 2 6.90 17.97 -0.76
N PHE A 3 7.76 18.95 -0.46
CA PHE A 3 8.97 18.77 0.36
C PHE A 3 8.69 18.08 1.72
N TRP A 4 7.73 18.62 2.48
CA TRP A 4 7.38 18.12 3.82
C TRP A 4 6.72 16.76 3.79
N ILE A 5 5.71 16.58 2.92
CA ILE A 5 5.00 15.30 2.79
C ILE A 5 5.95 14.22 2.26
N ASN A 6 6.84 14.56 1.33
CA ASN A 6 7.85 13.64 0.83
C ASN A 6 8.78 13.14 1.93
N GLY A 7 9.24 14.02 2.82
CA GLY A 7 10.06 13.63 3.97
C GLY A 7 9.37 12.59 4.85
N ILE A 8 8.10 12.83 5.19
CA ILE A 8 7.30 11.89 5.99
C ILE A 8 7.10 10.55 5.25
N LEU A 9 6.71 10.59 3.97
CA LEU A 9 6.40 9.37 3.21
C LEU A 9 7.64 8.54 2.86
N SER A 10 8.79 9.17 2.59
CA SER A 10 10.03 8.46 2.32
C SER A 10 10.59 7.81 3.58
N TRP A 11 10.48 8.47 4.73
CA TRP A 11 10.88 7.93 6.03
C TRP A 11 10.18 6.59 6.33
N GLN A 12 8.89 6.48 6.01
CA GLN A 12 8.13 5.24 6.23
C GLN A 12 8.79 3.99 5.60
N LEU A 13 9.39 4.14 4.42
CA LEU A 13 10.04 3.05 3.67
C LEU A 13 11.52 2.91 4.03
N THR A 14 12.24 4.02 4.10
CA THR A 14 13.69 4.08 4.32
C THR A 14 13.99 4.91 5.55
N PRO A 15 13.79 4.43 6.78
CA PRO A 15 14.05 5.22 7.98
C PRO A 15 15.54 5.55 8.22
N GLY A 16 16.46 4.81 7.61
CA GLY A 16 17.90 5.10 7.69
C GLY A 16 18.41 5.12 9.14
N GLN A 17 19.26 6.09 9.45
CA GLN A 17 19.91 6.26 10.76
C GLN A 17 18.94 6.61 11.89
N TRP A 18 17.70 6.99 11.58
CA TRP A 18 16.70 7.24 12.61
C TRP A 18 16.42 6.00 13.47
N LEU A 19 16.60 4.79 12.91
CA LEU A 19 16.44 3.54 13.66
C LEU A 19 17.44 3.38 14.82
N GLU A 20 18.57 4.08 14.77
CA GLU A 20 19.65 3.97 15.77
C GLU A 20 19.63 5.14 16.75
N HIS A 21 19.49 6.37 16.24
CA HIS A 21 19.68 7.58 17.03
C HIS A 21 18.38 8.30 17.38
N HIS A 22 17.27 7.92 16.76
CA HIS A 22 15.96 8.56 16.91
C HIS A 22 15.95 10.08 16.58
N ASP A 23 16.96 10.60 15.89
CA ASP A 23 17.03 11.98 15.44
C ASP A 23 16.03 12.25 14.30
N VAL A 24 15.16 13.24 14.50
CA VAL A 24 14.07 13.55 13.57
C VAL A 24 14.59 13.96 12.19
N TRP A 25 15.72 14.66 12.12
CA TRP A 25 16.28 15.12 10.85
C TRP A 25 16.95 13.99 10.07
N ALA A 26 17.57 13.02 10.74
CA ALA A 26 18.05 11.79 10.13
C ALA A 26 16.91 10.96 9.50
N GLY A 27 15.73 10.96 10.14
CA GLY A 27 14.53 10.33 9.57
C GLY A 27 13.92 11.14 8.41
N PHE A 28 13.90 12.46 8.53
CA PHE A 28 13.36 13.33 7.48
C PHE A 28 14.22 13.33 6.22
N PHE A 29 15.55 13.49 6.36
CA PHE A 29 16.54 13.46 5.28
C PHE A 29 17.11 12.05 5.07
N ASN A 30 16.21 11.09 4.98
CA ASN A 30 16.57 9.70 4.82
C ASN A 30 17.07 9.35 3.40
N PRO A 31 17.63 8.15 3.16
CA PRO A 31 18.19 7.77 1.87
C PRO A 31 17.24 7.90 0.67
N GLY A 32 15.94 7.69 0.88
CA GLY A 32 14.90 7.82 -0.15
C GLY A 32 14.43 9.25 -0.39
N PHE A 33 14.82 10.22 0.44
CA PHE A 33 14.29 11.59 0.43
C PHE A 33 14.50 12.28 -0.92
N LEU A 34 15.75 12.46 -1.33
CA LEU A 34 16.12 13.18 -2.56
C LEU A 34 15.63 12.50 -3.85
N PRO A 35 15.86 11.19 -4.09
CA PRO A 35 15.38 10.57 -5.31
C PRO A 35 13.86 10.66 -5.44
N SER A 36 13.12 10.45 -4.34
CA SER A 36 11.67 10.58 -4.32
C SER A 36 11.20 12.02 -4.53
N LEU A 37 11.86 13.02 -3.91
CA LEU A 37 11.51 14.43 -4.05
C LEU A 37 11.65 14.89 -5.50
N LEU A 38 12.79 14.59 -6.12
CA LEU A 38 13.08 14.99 -7.50
C LEU A 38 12.15 14.27 -8.47
N PHE A 39 11.98 12.95 -8.31
CA PHE A 39 11.08 12.17 -9.16
C PHE A 39 9.64 12.71 -9.11
N ARG A 40 9.12 12.99 -7.91
CA ARG A 40 7.76 13.55 -7.75
C ARG A 40 7.64 14.97 -8.24
N THR A 41 8.69 15.78 -8.13
CA THR A 41 8.70 17.14 -8.68
C THR A 41 8.55 17.10 -10.20
N VAL A 42 9.30 16.22 -10.87
CA VAL A 42 9.20 16.02 -12.32
C VAL A 42 7.81 15.50 -12.72
N ALA A 43 7.28 14.51 -12.00
CA ALA A 43 5.94 13.99 -12.25
C ALA A 43 4.86 15.08 -12.07
N ALA A 44 4.95 15.90 -11.03
CA ALA A 44 4.03 17.00 -10.78
C ALA A 44 4.10 18.08 -11.88
N MET A 45 5.30 18.45 -12.33
CA MET A 45 5.49 19.37 -13.46
C MET A 45 4.86 18.83 -14.74
N ALA A 46 5.06 17.53 -15.02
CA ALA A 46 4.47 16.89 -16.19
C ALA A 46 2.94 16.91 -16.14
N THR A 47 2.34 16.48 -15.03
CA THR A 47 0.89 16.51 -14.84
C THR A 47 0.33 17.93 -14.95
N ALA A 48 1.01 18.94 -14.36
CA ALA A 48 0.60 20.34 -14.47
C ALA A 48 0.67 20.84 -15.92
N GLY A 49 1.73 20.52 -16.66
CA GLY A 49 1.88 20.89 -18.08
C GLY A 49 0.83 20.23 -18.98
N LEU A 50 0.44 18.98 -18.70
CA LEU A 50 -0.62 18.29 -19.43
C LEU A 50 -2.01 18.85 -19.08
N ALA A 51 -2.27 19.11 -17.80
CA ALA A 51 -3.52 19.70 -17.35
C ALA A 51 -3.72 21.11 -17.94
N ALA A 52 -2.67 21.93 -17.94
CA ALA A 52 -2.69 23.23 -18.62
C ALA A 52 -2.94 23.07 -20.12
N ALA A 53 -2.32 22.10 -20.80
CA ALA A 53 -2.58 21.84 -22.22
C ALA A 53 -4.04 21.44 -22.50
N ALA A 54 -4.68 20.69 -21.59
CA ALA A 54 -6.10 20.35 -21.69
C ALA A 54 -6.98 21.61 -21.51
N VAL A 55 -6.72 22.42 -20.49
CA VAL A 55 -7.45 23.68 -20.25
C VAL A 55 -7.29 24.64 -21.43
N ILE A 56 -6.07 24.84 -21.94
CA ILE A 56 -5.78 25.70 -23.10
C ILE A 56 -6.58 25.25 -24.33
N ASN A 57 -6.83 23.95 -24.50
CA ASN A 57 -7.66 23.43 -25.59
C ASN A 57 -9.15 23.74 -25.43
N LEU A 58 -9.64 23.95 -24.21
CA LEU A 58 -11.03 24.32 -23.92
C LEU A 58 -11.27 25.83 -23.98
N MET A 59 -10.23 26.65 -23.93
CA MET A 59 -10.36 28.10 -23.99
C MET A 59 -10.78 28.60 -25.38
N GLU A 60 -11.62 29.63 -25.41
CA GLU A 60 -11.98 30.38 -26.61
C GLU A 60 -10.93 31.46 -26.92
N ILE A 61 -9.82 31.05 -27.54
CA ILE A 61 -8.71 31.94 -27.90
C ILE A 61 -8.26 31.77 -29.35
N PRO A 62 -7.68 32.82 -29.97
CA PRO A 62 -7.09 32.73 -31.30
C PRO A 62 -6.04 31.62 -31.41
N ARG A 63 -5.96 30.99 -32.59
CA ARG A 63 -5.08 29.83 -32.84
C ARG A 63 -3.61 30.10 -32.52
N GLU A 64 -3.11 31.29 -32.86
CA GLU A 64 -1.72 31.69 -32.60
C GLU A 64 -1.41 31.76 -31.10
N ARG A 65 -2.29 32.39 -30.32
CA ARG A 65 -2.16 32.46 -28.85
C ARG A 65 -2.24 31.08 -28.22
N ARG A 66 -3.15 30.23 -28.72
CA ARG A 66 -3.25 28.82 -28.27
C ARG A 66 -1.95 28.07 -28.48
N GLN A 67 -1.38 28.15 -29.68
CA GLN A 67 -0.11 27.48 -29.99
C GLN A 67 1.05 28.00 -29.13
N ALA A 68 1.11 29.31 -28.89
CA ALA A 68 2.12 29.89 -28.00
C ALA A 68 2.01 29.36 -26.56
N LEU A 69 0.79 29.29 -26.02
CA LEU A 69 0.54 28.75 -24.68
C LEU A 69 0.83 27.23 -24.60
N LEU A 70 0.43 26.45 -25.61
CA LEU A 70 0.74 25.02 -25.67
C LEU A 70 2.25 24.77 -25.70
N ARG A 71 3.02 25.54 -26.49
CA ARG A 71 4.48 25.45 -26.51
C ARG A 71 5.13 25.81 -25.18
N LEU A 72 4.56 26.77 -24.44
CA LEU A 72 5.03 27.08 -23.09
C LEU A 72 4.73 25.91 -22.13
N SER A 73 3.53 25.34 -22.21
CA SER A 73 3.09 24.23 -21.37
C SER A 73 3.94 22.98 -21.54
N THR A 74 4.32 22.65 -22.78
CA THR A 74 5.14 21.45 -23.07
C THR A 74 6.57 21.55 -22.53
N ARG A 75 7.08 22.75 -22.22
CA ARG A 75 8.39 22.90 -21.56
C ARG A 75 8.43 22.25 -20.19
N PHE A 76 7.30 22.16 -19.49
CA PHE A 76 7.18 21.47 -18.20
C PHE A 76 7.29 19.94 -18.33
N LEU A 77 7.24 19.38 -19.55
CA LEU A 77 7.47 17.96 -19.82
C LEU A 77 8.94 17.63 -20.06
N VAL A 78 9.78 18.62 -20.39
CA VAL A 78 11.22 18.41 -20.65
C VAL A 78 11.94 17.71 -19.49
N PRO A 79 11.69 18.05 -18.20
CA PRO A 79 12.33 17.35 -17.09
C PRO A 79 12.04 15.85 -17.04
N MET A 80 10.99 15.35 -17.72
CA MET A 80 10.69 13.91 -17.78
C MET A 80 11.84 13.08 -18.37
N LEU A 81 12.73 13.69 -19.17
CA LEU A 81 13.94 13.03 -19.67
C LEU A 81 14.86 12.54 -18.55
N THR A 82 14.76 13.14 -17.36
CA THR A 82 15.52 12.73 -16.17
C THR A 82 14.85 11.59 -15.38
N MET A 83 13.57 11.28 -15.64
CA MET A 83 12.82 10.30 -14.86
C MET A 83 13.44 8.90 -14.85
N PRO A 84 14.00 8.34 -15.94
CA PRO A 84 14.63 7.02 -15.89
C PRO A 84 15.79 6.96 -14.89
N LEU A 85 16.63 8.01 -14.84
CA LEU A 85 17.74 8.12 -13.90
C LEU A 85 17.23 8.27 -12.46
N LEU A 86 16.24 9.14 -12.25
CA LEU A 86 15.64 9.36 -10.93
C LEU A 86 14.89 8.11 -10.41
N ALA A 87 14.20 7.39 -11.29
CA ALA A 87 13.54 6.12 -10.97
C ALA A 87 14.56 5.05 -10.61
N GLY A 88 15.67 4.94 -11.35
CA GLY A 88 16.77 4.05 -11.03
C GLY A 88 17.40 4.36 -9.67
N TRP A 89 17.64 5.64 -9.37
CA TRP A 89 18.13 6.08 -8.06
C TRP A 89 17.13 5.78 -6.94
N TYR A 90 15.84 6.03 -7.18
CA TYR A 90 14.80 5.72 -6.20
C TYR A 90 14.72 4.22 -5.92
N LEU A 91 14.69 3.37 -6.95
CA LEU A 91 14.72 1.91 -6.81
C LEU A 91 15.99 1.45 -6.08
N ALA A 92 17.14 2.06 -6.34
CA ALA A 92 18.39 1.72 -5.66
C ALA A 92 18.36 2.04 -4.15
N SER A 93 17.65 3.10 -3.75
CA SER A 93 17.48 3.49 -2.34
C SER A 93 16.53 2.56 -1.56
N MET A 94 15.70 1.78 -2.25
CA MET A 94 14.72 0.90 -1.60
C MET A 94 15.41 -0.29 -0.90
N PRO A 95 14.87 -0.74 0.26
CA PRO A 95 15.28 -1.99 0.88
C PRO A 95 15.19 -3.19 -0.08
N ALA A 96 16.06 -4.18 0.09
CA ALA A 96 16.22 -5.28 -0.87
C ALA A 96 14.96 -6.14 -1.04
N ASP A 97 14.26 -6.42 0.06
CA ASP A 97 12.96 -7.09 0.08
C ASP A 97 11.88 -6.29 -0.67
N SER A 98 11.72 -5.00 -0.33
CA SER A 98 10.77 -4.10 -1.01
C SER A 98 11.03 -4.04 -2.51
N ARG A 99 12.30 -3.87 -2.90
CA ARG A 99 12.72 -3.85 -4.30
C ARG A 99 12.44 -5.18 -5.00
N SER A 100 12.65 -6.31 -4.34
CA SER A 100 12.38 -7.63 -4.93
C SER A 100 10.90 -7.84 -5.26
N TRP A 101 9.99 -7.30 -4.46
CA TRP A 101 8.56 -7.40 -4.72
C TRP A 101 8.12 -6.51 -5.88
N VAL A 102 8.69 -5.31 -5.98
CA VAL A 102 8.43 -4.35 -7.05
C VAL A 102 8.94 -4.86 -8.41
N LEU A 103 10.05 -5.59 -8.43
CA LEU A 103 10.71 -6.11 -9.64
C LEU A 103 10.28 -7.53 -10.06
N GLY A 104 9.21 -8.09 -9.49
CA GLY A 104 8.68 -9.39 -9.93
C GLY A 104 8.14 -10.27 -8.81
N GLY A 105 8.50 -10.02 -7.55
CA GLY A 105 8.05 -10.81 -6.41
C GLY A 105 6.56 -10.65 -6.09
N SER A 106 5.91 -9.60 -6.59
CA SER A 106 4.46 -9.41 -6.54
C SER A 106 3.92 -9.11 -7.95
N PRO A 107 3.05 -9.99 -8.51
CA PRO A 107 2.45 -9.75 -9.82
C PRO A 107 1.70 -8.41 -9.90
N ALA A 108 0.95 -8.06 -8.85
CA ALA A 108 0.20 -6.82 -8.80
C ALA A 108 1.12 -5.59 -8.84
N MET A 109 2.14 -5.52 -7.97
CA MET A 109 3.06 -4.38 -7.94
C MET A 109 3.85 -4.25 -9.25
N SER A 110 4.31 -5.37 -9.80
CA SER A 110 5.07 -5.39 -11.06
C SER A 110 4.20 -4.91 -12.23
N MET A 111 2.93 -5.30 -12.27
CA MET A 111 1.97 -4.85 -13.28
C MET A 111 1.72 -3.33 -13.19
N PHE A 112 1.46 -2.79 -11.99
CA PHE A 112 1.23 -1.35 -11.81
C PHE A 112 2.49 -0.52 -12.08
N LEU A 113 3.67 -1.02 -11.71
CA LEU A 113 4.94 -0.39 -12.09
C LEU A 113 5.10 -0.35 -13.61
N GLY A 114 4.92 -1.49 -14.29
CA GLY A 114 5.04 -1.59 -15.74
C GLY A 114 4.05 -0.68 -16.46
N ALA A 115 2.78 -0.64 -16.02
CA ALA A 115 1.77 0.27 -16.55
C ALA A 115 2.15 1.75 -16.36
N GLY A 116 2.65 2.12 -15.17
CA GLY A 116 3.09 3.48 -14.88
C GLY A 116 4.31 3.91 -15.70
N VAL A 117 5.29 3.00 -15.85
CA VAL A 117 6.46 3.21 -16.71
C VAL A 117 6.04 3.36 -18.18
N GLY A 118 5.17 2.48 -18.67
CA GLY A 118 4.64 2.53 -20.04
C GLY A 118 3.90 3.84 -20.32
N ALA A 119 2.98 4.23 -19.44
CA ALA A 119 2.25 5.50 -19.56
C ALA A 119 3.21 6.72 -19.54
N SER A 120 4.19 6.72 -18.63
CA SER A 120 5.19 7.79 -18.55
C SER A 120 6.07 7.86 -19.81
N ALA A 121 6.47 6.71 -20.36
CA ALA A 121 7.23 6.64 -21.60
C ALA A 121 6.44 7.16 -22.80
N LEU A 122 5.16 6.80 -22.92
CA LEU A 122 4.27 7.31 -23.97
C LEU A 122 4.15 8.84 -23.90
N ILE A 123 3.96 9.40 -22.70
CA ILE A 123 3.92 10.85 -22.49
C ILE A 123 5.25 11.50 -22.87
N ALA A 124 6.37 10.94 -22.44
CA ALA A 124 7.70 11.49 -22.72
C ALA A 124 8.02 11.47 -24.22
N ILE A 125 7.71 10.36 -24.91
CA ILE A 125 7.87 10.24 -26.38
C ILE A 125 7.00 11.27 -27.07
N TYR A 126 5.73 11.39 -26.69
CA TYR A 126 4.83 12.39 -27.28
C TYR A 126 5.36 13.82 -27.09
N ALA A 127 5.78 14.16 -25.87
CA ALA A 127 6.36 15.46 -25.55
C ALA A 127 7.60 15.76 -26.41
N LEU A 128 8.50 14.79 -26.57
CA LEU A 128 9.69 14.93 -27.40
C LEU A 128 9.34 15.17 -28.86
N VAL A 129 8.37 14.42 -29.41
CA VAL A 129 7.93 14.58 -30.80
C VAL A 129 7.33 15.98 -31.02
N VAL A 130 6.53 16.49 -30.08
CA VAL A 130 5.98 17.85 -30.14
C VAL A 130 7.09 18.91 -30.10
N LEU A 131 8.08 18.75 -29.22
CA LEU A 131 9.22 19.66 -29.10
C LEU A 131 10.09 19.70 -30.37
N VAL A 132 10.37 18.53 -30.97
CA VAL A 132 11.22 18.42 -32.17
C VAL A 132 10.50 18.90 -33.42
N ARG A 133 9.21 18.54 -33.59
CA ARG A 133 8.48 18.86 -34.83
C ARG A 133 7.87 20.26 -34.85
N GLY A 134 7.76 20.95 -33.71
CA GLY A 134 7.35 22.36 -33.58
C GLY A 134 5.91 22.71 -34.00
N ASN A 135 5.25 21.86 -34.80
CA ASN A 135 4.00 22.13 -35.50
C ASN A 135 2.89 21.11 -35.18
N LEU A 136 3.08 20.21 -34.22
CA LEU A 136 2.03 19.26 -33.84
C LEU A 136 0.96 19.96 -33.01
N TYR A 137 -0.24 20.03 -33.58
CA TYR A 137 -1.42 20.52 -32.89
C TYR A 137 -1.88 19.47 -31.87
N ILE A 138 -1.70 19.76 -30.58
CA ILE A 138 -2.30 18.96 -29.51
C ILE A 138 -3.79 19.29 -29.48
N ASN A 139 -4.62 18.44 -30.08
CA ASN A 139 -6.07 18.59 -29.97
C ASN A 139 -6.55 18.22 -28.55
N GLY A 140 -7.75 18.69 -28.18
CA GLY A 140 -8.30 18.47 -26.84
C GLY A 140 -8.41 16.99 -26.45
N ALA A 141 -8.76 16.10 -27.38
CA ALA A 141 -8.83 14.66 -27.13
C ALA A 141 -7.47 14.07 -26.73
N THR A 142 -6.40 14.47 -27.44
CA THR A 142 -5.03 14.03 -27.12
C THR A 142 -4.59 14.58 -25.77
N ALA A 143 -4.89 15.85 -25.48
CA ALA A 143 -4.57 16.44 -24.19
C ALA A 143 -5.26 15.70 -23.02
N LEU A 144 -6.56 15.39 -23.16
CA LEU A 144 -7.31 14.62 -22.15
C LEU A 144 -6.76 13.20 -21.99
N LEU A 145 -6.41 12.52 -23.09
CA LEU A 145 -5.79 11.20 -23.04
C LEU A 145 -4.46 11.23 -22.28
N LEU A 146 -3.58 12.19 -22.56
CA LEU A 146 -2.30 12.31 -21.87
C LEU A 146 -2.47 12.64 -20.39
N VAL A 147 -3.46 13.47 -20.04
CA VAL A 147 -3.83 13.72 -18.64
C VAL A 147 -4.29 12.43 -17.97
N ALA A 148 -5.16 11.65 -18.61
CA ALA A 148 -5.62 10.37 -18.08
C ALA A 148 -4.45 9.38 -17.86
N LEU A 149 -3.51 9.31 -18.80
CA LEU A 149 -2.28 8.51 -18.66
C LEU A 149 -1.41 9.00 -17.50
N ALA A 150 -1.28 10.31 -17.30
CA ALA A 150 -0.49 10.88 -16.20
C ALA A 150 -1.11 10.57 -14.82
N PHE A 151 -2.44 10.67 -14.71
CA PHE A 151 -3.15 10.25 -13.50
C PHE A 151 -3.06 8.75 -13.28
N GLY A 152 -3.17 7.93 -14.33
CA GLY A 152 -2.99 6.48 -14.25
C GLY A 152 -1.58 6.09 -13.79
N ALA A 153 -0.55 6.73 -14.32
CA ALA A 153 0.84 6.53 -13.90
C ALA A 153 1.05 6.95 -12.44
N THR A 154 0.45 8.06 -12.01
CA THR A 154 0.50 8.54 -10.62
C THR A 154 -0.19 7.56 -9.68
N ALA A 155 -1.40 7.09 -10.03
CA ALA A 155 -2.16 6.13 -9.23
C ALA A 155 -1.41 4.79 -9.10
N GLY A 156 -0.85 4.28 -10.21
CA GLY A 156 0.00 3.09 -10.19
C GLY A 156 1.25 3.27 -9.34
N GLY A 157 1.91 4.42 -9.44
CA GLY A 157 3.08 4.77 -8.64
C GLY A 157 2.77 4.82 -7.13
N GLU A 158 1.64 5.41 -6.74
CA GLU A 158 1.20 5.45 -5.34
C GLU A 158 0.80 4.06 -4.82
N PHE A 159 0.19 3.21 -5.65
CA PHE A 159 -0.06 1.81 -5.29
C PHE A 159 1.24 1.05 -5.02
N VAL A 160 2.23 1.18 -5.92
CA VAL A 160 3.55 0.53 -5.78
C VAL A 160 4.29 1.05 -4.55
N ARG A 161 4.27 2.38 -4.32
CA ARG A 161 4.87 3.00 -3.13
C ARG A 161 4.25 2.46 -1.85
N GLU A 162 2.92 2.41 -1.79
CA GLU A 162 2.20 1.90 -0.62
C GLU A 162 2.48 0.42 -0.39
N GLY A 163 2.50 -0.39 -1.45
CA GLY A 163 2.84 -1.81 -1.37
C GLY A 163 4.28 -2.05 -0.90
N ALA A 164 5.24 -1.26 -1.39
CA ALA A 164 6.67 -1.44 -1.12
C ALA A 164 7.03 -1.30 0.37
N ARG A 165 6.28 -0.50 1.15
CA ARG A 165 6.54 -0.31 2.59
C ARG A 165 5.88 -1.36 3.48
N LYS A 166 4.89 -2.11 2.98
CA LYS A 166 4.19 -3.14 3.77
C LYS A 166 5.16 -4.25 4.19
N PRO A 167 4.97 -4.89 5.36
CA PRO A 167 3.83 -4.77 6.27
C PRO A 167 3.88 -3.56 7.22
N PHE A 168 4.83 -2.64 7.04
CA PHE A 168 5.09 -1.56 7.99
C PHE A 168 4.37 -0.25 7.64
N THR A 169 3.99 0.49 8.68
CA THR A 169 3.75 1.93 8.60
C THR A 169 5.07 2.69 8.63
N ILE A 170 5.94 2.33 9.58
CA ILE A 170 7.34 2.78 9.66
C ILE A 170 8.19 1.51 9.74
N ARG A 171 9.02 1.30 8.73
CA ARG A 171 9.81 0.07 8.57
C ARG A 171 10.56 -0.28 9.86
N LYS A 172 10.44 -1.54 10.30
CA LYS A 172 11.01 -2.13 11.54
C LYS A 172 10.46 -1.59 12.87
N VAL A 173 9.59 -0.58 12.88
CA VAL A 173 9.10 0.04 14.12
C VAL A 173 7.62 -0.20 14.35
N LEU A 174 6.81 -0.02 13.31
CA LEU A 174 5.35 -0.04 13.44
C LEU A 174 4.71 -0.73 12.25
N TYR A 175 3.88 -1.75 12.49
CA TYR A 175 3.11 -2.40 11.44
C TYR A 175 1.96 -1.53 10.93
N SER A 176 1.36 -1.95 9.80
CA SER A 176 0.22 -1.26 9.19
C SER A 176 -0.99 -1.16 10.12
N ASN A 177 -1.15 -2.10 11.05
CA ASN A 177 -2.21 -2.09 12.09
C ASN A 177 -1.81 -1.36 13.38
N ALA A 178 -0.75 -0.53 13.34
CA ALA A 178 -0.25 0.24 14.47
C ALA A 178 0.21 -0.61 15.69
N ILE A 179 0.52 -1.88 15.47
CA ILE A 179 1.16 -2.76 16.46
C ILE A 179 2.67 -2.76 16.20
N THR A 180 3.48 -2.58 17.24
CA THR A 180 4.95 -2.71 17.15
C THR A 180 5.37 -4.18 17.19
N PRO A 181 6.55 -4.55 16.64
CA PRO A 181 7.08 -5.92 16.75
C PRO A 181 7.10 -6.46 18.20
N ALA A 182 7.52 -5.63 19.17
CA ALA A 182 7.53 -6.01 20.57
C ALA A 182 6.12 -6.26 21.15
N GLN A 183 5.12 -5.48 20.72
CA GLN A 183 3.74 -5.66 21.16
C GLN A 183 3.11 -6.95 20.63
N VAL A 184 3.53 -7.46 19.45
CA VAL A 184 3.01 -8.74 18.94
C VAL A 184 3.20 -9.86 19.96
N ALA A 185 4.39 -9.96 20.55
CA ALA A 185 4.70 -10.99 21.53
C ALA A 185 3.89 -10.82 22.84
N ALA A 186 3.68 -9.59 23.30
CA ALA A 186 2.86 -9.31 24.47
C ALA A 186 1.38 -9.64 24.23
N LEU A 187 0.83 -9.19 23.10
CA LEU A 187 -0.56 -9.40 22.72
C LEU A 187 -0.88 -10.87 22.48
N ARG A 188 0.06 -11.68 21.98
CA ARG A 188 -0.10 -13.15 21.88
C ARG A 188 -0.34 -13.85 23.21
N ARG A 189 0.10 -13.26 24.32
CA ARG A 189 -0.11 -13.82 25.66
C ARG A 189 -1.34 -13.23 26.33
N GLU A 190 -1.50 -11.92 26.24
CA GLU A 190 -2.48 -11.19 27.05
C GLU A 190 -3.83 -10.95 26.34
N GLY A 191 -3.85 -10.99 25.01
CA GLY A 191 -4.98 -10.52 24.21
C GLY A 191 -5.05 -8.99 24.14
N GLY A 192 -5.47 -8.50 22.97
CA GLY A 192 -5.67 -7.09 22.68
C GLY A 192 -7.14 -6.73 22.53
N ALA A 193 -7.89 -7.57 21.83
CA ALA A 193 -9.27 -7.30 21.46
C ALA A 193 -10.21 -7.36 22.67
N ARG A 194 -9.93 -8.22 23.66
CA ARG A 194 -10.71 -8.29 24.90
C ARG A 194 -10.68 -6.99 25.71
N ARG A 195 -9.58 -6.24 25.64
CA ARG A 195 -9.37 -4.98 26.38
C ARG A 195 -9.73 -3.73 25.57
N ASP A 196 -10.26 -3.91 24.37
CA ASP A 196 -10.64 -2.80 23.50
C ASP A 196 -11.80 -2.00 24.13
N PRO A 197 -11.62 -0.72 24.51
CA PRO A 197 -12.64 0.04 25.21
C PRO A 197 -13.73 0.57 24.26
N TYR A 198 -13.55 0.48 22.94
CA TYR A 198 -14.42 1.14 21.99
C TYR A 198 -15.67 0.29 21.68
N PRO A 199 -16.88 0.89 21.63
CA PRO A 199 -18.09 0.16 21.26
C PRO A 199 -18.02 -0.32 19.80
N LEU A 200 -18.63 -1.47 19.51
CA LEU A 200 -18.84 -1.92 18.14
C LEU A 200 -20.02 -1.16 17.52
N THR A 201 -19.96 -0.88 16.22
CA THR A 201 -21.05 -0.20 15.49
C THR A 201 -22.25 -1.11 15.25
N ARG A 202 -22.04 -2.43 15.31
CA ARG A 202 -23.03 -3.47 15.11
C ARG A 202 -23.10 -4.35 16.37
N SER A 203 -24.31 -4.76 16.75
CA SER A 203 -24.52 -5.79 17.78
C SER A 203 -24.33 -7.19 17.20
N TYR A 204 -23.78 -8.09 18.01
CA TYR A 204 -23.60 -9.49 17.64
C TYR A 204 -24.35 -10.38 18.63
N PRO A 205 -24.86 -11.55 18.19
CA PRO A 205 -25.73 -12.38 19.02
C PRO A 205 -24.98 -13.18 20.10
N SER A 206 -23.64 -13.14 20.13
CA SER A 206 -22.83 -13.80 21.17
C SER A 206 -21.55 -13.03 21.45
N GLN A 207 -21.04 -13.16 22.68
CA GLN A 207 -19.76 -12.57 23.09
C GLN A 207 -18.58 -13.06 22.22
N GLN A 208 -18.67 -14.29 21.71
CA GLN A 208 -17.67 -14.88 20.84
C GLN A 208 -17.59 -14.15 19.49
N LEU A 209 -18.75 -13.82 18.90
CA LEU A 209 -18.80 -13.03 17.67
C LEU A 209 -18.40 -11.56 17.91
N GLU A 210 -18.76 -10.98 19.06
CA GLU A 210 -18.28 -9.65 19.46
C GLU A 210 -16.76 -9.61 19.59
N LEU A 211 -16.15 -10.64 20.18
CA LEU A 211 -14.70 -10.75 20.27
C LEU A 211 -14.06 -10.82 18.88
N GLY A 212 -14.61 -11.65 17.97
CA GLY A 212 -14.15 -11.74 16.59
C GLY A 212 -14.21 -10.39 15.87
N ALA A 213 -15.26 -9.61 16.12
CA ALA A 213 -15.44 -8.29 15.52
C ALA A 213 -14.42 -7.27 16.05
N ARG A 214 -14.09 -7.35 17.34
CA ARG A 214 -13.02 -6.54 17.95
C ARG A 214 -11.65 -6.90 17.38
N VAL A 215 -11.36 -8.19 17.20
CA VAL A 215 -10.12 -8.67 16.55
C VAL A 215 -10.03 -8.14 15.12
N PHE A 216 -11.12 -8.25 14.34
CA PHE A 216 -11.19 -7.69 13.00
C PHE A 216 -10.91 -6.18 13.00
N ARG A 217 -11.57 -5.41 13.87
CA ARG A 217 -11.34 -3.96 14.00
C ARG A 217 -9.88 -3.66 14.29
N MET A 218 -9.31 -4.32 15.30
CA MET A 218 -7.96 -4.05 15.77
C MET A 218 -6.89 -4.41 14.74
N GLN A 219 -7.00 -5.58 14.09
CA GLN A 219 -5.88 -6.15 13.33
C GLN A 219 -6.09 -6.14 11.82
N CYS A 220 -7.34 -6.14 11.33
CA CYS A 220 -7.66 -6.34 9.92
C CYS A 220 -8.21 -5.08 9.25
N SER A 221 -9.02 -4.28 9.96
CA SER A 221 -9.82 -3.19 9.38
C SER A 221 -9.02 -2.07 8.71
N VAL A 222 -7.75 -1.93 9.07
CA VAL A 222 -6.84 -0.96 8.46
C VAL A 222 -6.51 -1.27 7.00
N CYS A 223 -6.65 -2.53 6.58
CA CYS A 223 -6.35 -2.98 5.22
C CYS A 223 -7.53 -3.67 4.55
N HIS A 224 -8.39 -4.33 5.32
CA HIS A 224 -9.51 -5.11 4.83
C HIS A 224 -10.83 -4.52 5.29
N THR A 225 -11.82 -4.53 4.42
CA THR A 225 -13.22 -4.42 4.85
C THR A 225 -13.72 -5.80 5.31
N MET A 226 -14.87 -5.84 5.96
CA MET A 226 -15.52 -7.12 6.24
C MET A 226 -16.08 -7.71 4.93
N ASP A 227 -16.79 -6.87 4.17
CA ASP A 227 -17.40 -7.17 2.88
C ASP A 227 -17.02 -6.11 1.82
N GLY A 228 -17.18 -6.41 0.53
CA GLY A 228 -16.90 -5.51 -0.58
C GLY A 228 -15.43 -5.51 -1.03
N VAL A 229 -14.90 -4.33 -1.37
CA VAL A 229 -13.55 -4.21 -1.95
C VAL A 229 -12.48 -4.64 -0.95
N ASN A 230 -11.69 -5.65 -1.30
CA ASN A 230 -10.71 -6.28 -0.41
C ASN A 230 -11.33 -6.85 0.89
N GLY A 231 -12.61 -7.26 0.82
CA GLY A 231 -13.38 -7.79 1.94
C GLY A 231 -12.98 -9.21 2.34
N LEU A 232 -12.89 -9.47 3.64
CA LEU A 232 -12.56 -10.81 4.16
C LEU A 232 -13.59 -11.87 3.78
N ASP A 233 -14.87 -11.51 3.71
CA ASP A 233 -15.95 -12.44 3.32
C ASP A 233 -15.66 -13.09 1.95
N HIS A 234 -15.19 -12.30 0.97
CA HIS A 234 -14.83 -12.79 -0.37
C HIS A 234 -13.47 -13.49 -0.40
N LEU A 235 -12.47 -12.90 0.27
CA LEU A 235 -11.10 -13.42 0.26
C LEU A 235 -10.98 -14.78 0.97
N THR A 236 -11.89 -15.07 1.90
CA THR A 236 -11.89 -16.30 2.68
C THR A 236 -13.06 -17.25 2.35
N ALA A 237 -13.90 -16.90 1.36
CA ALA A 237 -15.11 -17.65 1.01
C ALA A 237 -14.85 -19.15 0.73
N ALA A 238 -13.73 -19.46 0.06
CA ALA A 238 -13.37 -20.82 -0.30
C ALA A 238 -12.61 -21.57 0.79
N TRP A 239 -12.28 -20.93 1.92
CA TRP A 239 -11.47 -21.55 2.96
C TRP A 239 -12.33 -22.40 3.90
N GLY A 240 -11.90 -23.65 4.10
CA GLY A 240 -12.38 -24.48 5.20
C GLY A 240 -11.99 -23.89 6.56
N GLU A 241 -12.62 -24.37 7.62
CA GLU A 241 -12.40 -23.86 8.98
C GLU A 241 -10.96 -24.04 9.46
N GLU A 242 -10.37 -25.21 9.20
CA GLU A 242 -8.97 -25.47 9.52
C GLU A 242 -8.02 -24.64 8.66
N GLN A 243 -8.37 -24.41 7.39
CA GLN A 243 -7.58 -23.55 6.50
C GLN A 243 -7.58 -22.09 6.97
N LEU A 244 -8.72 -21.60 7.47
CA LEU A 244 -8.83 -20.29 8.11
C LEU A 244 -7.90 -20.19 9.32
N ARG A 245 -7.94 -21.17 10.23
CA ARG A 245 -7.06 -21.21 11.41
C ARG A 245 -5.59 -21.15 11.00
N LEU A 246 -5.18 -21.99 10.06
CA LEU A 246 -3.81 -22.05 9.57
C LEU A 246 -3.37 -20.73 8.92
N ASN A 247 -4.14 -20.23 7.95
CA ASN A 247 -3.79 -19.02 7.19
C ASN A 247 -3.76 -17.77 8.07
N LEU A 248 -4.73 -17.61 8.98
CA LEU A 248 -4.76 -16.49 9.92
C LEU A 248 -3.65 -16.58 10.97
N SER A 249 -3.22 -17.79 11.35
CA SER A 249 -2.08 -17.95 12.26
C SER A 249 -0.75 -17.61 11.57
N LYS A 250 -0.70 -17.81 10.25
CA LYS A 250 0.50 -17.67 9.42
C LYS A 250 0.36 -16.55 8.37
N LEU A 251 -0.30 -15.44 8.72
CA LEU A 251 -0.57 -14.33 7.80
C LEU A 251 0.70 -13.85 7.08
N GLN A 252 1.74 -13.61 7.86
CA GLN A 252 3.03 -13.10 7.38
C GLN A 252 3.75 -14.09 6.45
N GLN A 253 3.49 -15.39 6.56
CA GLN A 253 4.08 -16.42 5.69
C GLN A 253 3.21 -16.63 4.43
N THR A 254 1.89 -16.51 4.57
CA THR A 254 0.93 -16.64 3.47
C THR A 254 1.04 -15.46 2.53
N LYS A 255 1.17 -14.25 3.09
CA LYS A 255 1.36 -12.98 2.39
C LYS A 255 2.37 -12.13 3.15
N THR A 256 3.58 -12.00 2.62
CA THR A 256 4.69 -11.26 3.27
C THR A 256 4.40 -9.78 3.54
N PHE A 257 3.39 -9.21 2.89
CA PHE A 257 2.92 -7.84 3.12
C PHE A 257 1.90 -7.71 4.26
N MET A 258 1.52 -8.80 4.94
CA MET A 258 0.69 -8.78 6.14
C MET A 258 1.54 -8.88 7.40
N PRO A 259 1.20 -8.12 8.46
CA PRO A 259 1.85 -8.29 9.76
C PRO A 259 1.49 -9.64 10.39
N PRO A 260 2.31 -10.16 11.31
CA PRO A 260 1.97 -11.33 12.10
C PRO A 260 0.69 -11.11 12.91
N PHE A 261 -0.11 -12.16 13.09
CA PHE A 261 -1.28 -12.09 13.96
C PHE A 261 -0.87 -11.88 15.42
N ALA A 262 -1.43 -10.85 16.04
CA ALA A 262 -1.09 -10.34 17.36
C ALA A 262 -2.23 -10.60 18.36
N GLY A 263 -2.52 -11.87 18.63
CA GLY A 263 -3.51 -12.29 19.61
C GLY A 263 -3.37 -13.77 20.00
N PRO A 264 -3.93 -14.17 21.14
CA PRO A 264 -3.94 -15.56 21.59
C PRO A 264 -4.89 -16.43 20.75
N PRO A 265 -4.82 -17.77 20.89
CA PRO A 265 -5.64 -18.70 20.11
C PRO A 265 -7.14 -18.45 20.15
N ASP A 266 -7.67 -18.00 21.29
CA ASP A 266 -9.09 -17.71 21.46
C ASP A 266 -9.55 -16.47 20.69
N GLU A 267 -8.71 -15.43 20.59
CA GLU A 267 -8.99 -14.25 19.76
C GLU A 267 -8.96 -14.61 18.27
N LEU A 268 -8.01 -15.45 17.86
CA LEU A 268 -7.95 -15.95 16.49
C LEU A 268 -9.18 -16.81 16.16
N GLU A 269 -9.54 -17.73 17.04
CA GLU A 269 -10.71 -18.59 16.87
C GLU A 269 -12.01 -17.77 16.81
N ALA A 270 -12.12 -16.70 17.61
CA ALA A 270 -13.25 -15.79 17.54
C ALA A 270 -13.38 -15.12 16.16
N LEU A 271 -12.25 -14.71 15.55
CA LEU A 271 -12.25 -14.20 14.18
C LEU A 271 -12.64 -15.29 13.16
N VAL A 272 -12.12 -16.51 13.29
CA VAL A 272 -12.48 -17.64 12.42
C VAL A 272 -13.99 -17.90 12.47
N GLN A 273 -14.55 -17.98 13.68
CA GLN A 273 -15.96 -18.24 13.88
C GLN A 273 -16.84 -17.10 13.38
N LEU A 274 -16.41 -15.85 13.53
CA LEU A 274 -17.08 -14.70 12.92
C LEU A 274 -17.15 -14.84 11.39
N LEU A 275 -16.01 -15.08 10.74
CA LEU A 275 -15.97 -15.23 9.28
C LEU A 275 -16.83 -16.41 8.79
N ARG A 276 -16.84 -17.53 9.52
CA ARG A 276 -17.66 -18.70 9.20
C ARG A 276 -19.15 -18.43 9.41
N TRP A 277 -19.53 -17.77 10.50
CA TRP A 277 -20.90 -17.40 10.77
C TRP A 277 -21.46 -16.48 9.67
N ARG A 278 -20.67 -15.49 9.24
CA ARG A 278 -21.01 -14.61 8.10
C ARG A 278 -21.13 -15.39 6.79
N ALA A 279 -20.16 -16.25 6.47
CA ALA A 279 -20.18 -17.06 5.25
C ALA A 279 -21.38 -18.02 5.18
N ARG A 280 -21.94 -18.43 6.33
CA ARG A 280 -23.15 -19.28 6.43
C ARG A 280 -24.46 -18.47 6.47
N GLY A 281 -24.41 -17.16 6.23
CA GLY A 281 -25.61 -16.31 6.20
C GLY A 281 -26.09 -15.82 7.56
N GLU A 282 -25.18 -15.72 8.54
CA GLU A 282 -25.46 -15.10 9.85
C GLU A 282 -26.58 -15.79 10.65
N GLY A 283 -26.69 -17.13 10.52
CA GLY A 283 -27.67 -17.96 11.22
C GLY A 283 -27.38 -18.16 12.71
N GLU A 284 -27.50 -19.41 13.19
CA GLU A 284 -27.24 -19.73 14.61
C GLU A 284 -25.80 -19.36 15.01
N PRO A 285 -25.60 -18.64 16.13
CA PRO A 285 -24.28 -18.27 16.59
C PRO A 285 -23.43 -19.52 16.87
N PRO A 286 -22.11 -19.45 16.64
CA PRO A 286 -21.22 -20.56 16.94
C PRO A 286 -21.23 -20.86 18.44
N GLY A 287 -21.05 -22.15 18.76
CA GLY A 287 -20.81 -22.60 20.12
C GLY A 287 -19.46 -22.09 20.67
N PRO A 288 -19.14 -22.43 21.93
CA PRO A 288 -17.85 -22.08 22.51
C PRO A 288 -16.68 -22.68 21.71
N PRO A 289 -15.48 -22.06 21.77
CA PRO A 289 -14.28 -22.59 21.13
C PRO A 289 -13.99 -24.05 21.53
N ASP A 290 -13.69 -24.88 20.54
CA ASP A 290 -13.19 -26.25 20.77
C ASP A 290 -11.76 -26.20 21.35
N PRO A 291 -11.50 -26.82 22.52
CA PRO A 291 -10.16 -26.89 23.10
C PRO A 291 -9.09 -27.45 22.16
N GLU A 292 -9.45 -28.41 21.30
CA GLU A 292 -8.51 -28.98 20.34
C GLU A 292 -8.14 -27.97 19.24
N ALA A 293 -9.12 -27.23 18.73
CA ALA A 293 -8.90 -26.11 17.82
C ALA A 293 -7.96 -25.05 18.42
N LEU A 294 -8.15 -24.67 19.69
CA LEU A 294 -7.28 -23.72 20.37
C LEU A 294 -5.83 -24.23 20.48
N ALA A 295 -5.65 -25.52 20.77
CA ALA A 295 -4.33 -26.14 20.82
C ALA A 295 -3.64 -26.17 19.44
N ARG A 296 -4.40 -26.44 18.37
CA ARG A 296 -3.87 -26.38 16.99
C ARG A 296 -3.46 -24.97 16.60
N ILE A 297 -4.31 -23.98 16.86
CA ILE A 297 -4.00 -22.56 16.59
C ILE A 297 -2.74 -22.13 17.33
N ARG A 298 -2.57 -22.52 18.60
CA ARG A 298 -1.35 -22.22 19.36
C ARG A 298 -0.11 -22.76 18.66
N ARG A 299 -0.14 -24.02 18.22
CA ARG A 299 0.96 -24.61 17.46
C ARG A 299 1.28 -23.83 16.19
N TYR A 300 0.26 -23.45 15.42
CA TYR A 300 0.46 -22.66 14.20
C TYR A 300 1.06 -21.29 14.48
N LEU A 301 0.61 -20.59 15.54
CA LEU A 301 1.17 -19.30 15.95
C LEU A 301 2.64 -19.45 16.40
N ASP A 302 2.96 -20.49 17.14
CA ASP A 302 4.32 -20.78 17.61
C ASP A 302 5.25 -21.08 16.42
N GLU A 303 4.81 -21.91 15.48
CA GLU A 303 5.53 -22.17 14.22
C GLU A 303 5.69 -20.90 13.36
N ALA A 304 4.71 -19.99 13.40
CA ALA A 304 4.75 -18.76 12.62
C ALA A 304 5.78 -17.75 13.17
N GLY A 305 6.04 -17.79 14.48
CA GLY A 305 6.82 -16.77 15.19
C GLY A 305 6.15 -15.39 15.18
N VAL A 306 6.82 -14.41 15.80
CA VAL A 306 6.34 -13.00 15.92
C VAL A 306 6.99 -12.05 14.92
N GLU A 307 7.95 -12.55 14.15
CA GLU A 307 8.70 -11.79 13.15
C GLU A 307 7.91 -11.68 11.83
N PRO A 308 8.13 -10.61 11.04
CA PRO A 308 7.50 -10.48 9.73
C PRO A 308 8.01 -11.57 8.76
N GLY A 309 7.20 -11.88 7.75
CA GLY A 309 7.58 -12.88 6.74
C GLY A 309 8.62 -12.36 5.76
N GLY A 310 9.68 -13.14 5.54
CA GLY A 310 10.75 -12.81 4.60
C GLY A 310 12.02 -13.61 4.89
N LYS A 311 12.97 -13.64 3.94
CA LYS A 311 14.22 -14.42 4.02
C LYS A 311 15.19 -14.00 5.14
N GLU A 312 14.90 -12.94 5.89
CA GLU A 312 15.71 -12.51 7.04
C GLU A 312 15.37 -13.27 8.34
N ALA A 313 14.30 -14.07 8.39
CA ALA A 313 13.92 -14.85 9.57
C ALA A 313 14.84 -16.06 9.87
N GLY A 314 16.04 -16.09 9.31
CA GLY A 314 16.99 -17.20 9.43
C GLY A 314 18.39 -16.81 9.01
N ARG A 315 19.01 -15.88 9.75
CA ARG A 315 20.46 -15.77 9.92
C ARG A 315 20.77 -15.24 11.31
#